data_AF-A0AAV7JP01-F1
#
_entry.id   AF-A0AAV7JP01-F1
#
_cell.length_a   1.000
_cell.length_b   1.000
_cell.length_c   1.000
_cell.angle_alpha   90.00
_cell.angle_beta   90.00
_cell.angle_gamma   90.00
#
_symmetry.space_group_name_H-M   'P 1'
#
loop_
_entity.id
_entity.type
_entity.pdbx_description
1 polymer ?
#
loop_
_entity_poly.entity_id
_entity_poly.type
_entity_poly.pdbx_seq_one_letter_code
_entity_poly.pdbx_strand_id
1 'polypeptide(L)'
;MVWRMMSHRTLSELHIVAQKQTVNGTYYRSETLKKTCLDAIARRSKKGSVIERSMLENMSEFLFMQDGAPAHTANVTQQWCSVKSLGFGRKGSGQLTPPT
;
A
#
# COMPACT_ATOMS: atom_id res chain seq x y z
N MET A 1 -15.31 3.69 -9.00
CA MET A 1 -14.21 2.76 -8.71
C MET A 1 -14.00 2.73 -7.21
N VAL A 2 -13.59 1.60 -6.64
CA VAL A 2 -13.27 1.50 -5.21
C VAL A 2 -11.85 0.98 -5.05
N TRP A 3 -11.23 1.30 -3.92
CA TRP A 3 -9.91 0.80 -3.57
C TRP A 3 -9.89 0.31 -2.13
N ARG A 4 -9.18 -0.79 -1.88
CA ARG A 4 -8.98 -1.33 -0.54
C ARG A 4 -7.66 -2.09 -0.47
N MET A 5 -7.04 -2.09 0.70
CA MET A 5 -5.94 -2.99 1.04
C MET A 5 -6.45 -4.14 1.90
N MET A 6 -5.89 -5.33 1.70
CA MET A 6 -6.23 -6.54 2.44
C MET A 6 -4.95 -7.27 2.84
N SER A 7 -4.97 -7.89 4.01
CA SER A 7 -4.05 -8.97 4.39
C SER A 7 -4.84 -10.23 4.73
N HIS A 8 -4.15 -11.33 5.02
CA HIS A 8 -4.81 -12.56 5.49
C HIS A 8 -5.59 -12.36 6.83
N ARG A 9 -5.40 -11.23 7.51
CA ARG A 9 -6.07 -10.88 8.78
C ARG A 9 -7.13 -9.85 8.58
N THR A 10 -6.87 -8.77 7.86
CA THR A 10 -7.68 -7.56 8.02
C THR A 10 -7.82 -6.80 6.72
N LEU A 11 -8.63 -5.75 6.77
CA LEU A 11 -8.93 -4.87 5.67
C LEU A 11 -8.71 -3.41 6.07
N SER A 12 -8.24 -2.60 5.13
CA SER A 12 -8.29 -1.14 5.32
C SER A 12 -9.74 -0.65 5.26
N GLU A 13 -9.94 0.63 5.55
CA GLU A 13 -11.16 1.32 5.11
C GLU A 13 -11.31 1.24 3.59
N LEU A 14 -12.56 1.21 3.13
CA LEU A 14 -12.89 1.22 1.70
C LEU A 14 -12.82 2.65 1.18
N HIS A 15 -11.92 2.91 0.24
CA HIS A 15 -11.85 4.21 -0.44
C HIS A 15 -12.79 4.21 -1.65
N ILE A 16 -13.76 5.12 -1.64
CA ILE A 16 -14.67 5.32 -2.77
C ILE A 16 -14.13 6.45 -3.63
N VAL A 17 -13.72 6.12 -4.86
CA VAL A 17 -13.26 7.12 -5.83
C VAL A 17 -14.46 7.80 -6.45
N ALA A 18 -14.50 9.13 -6.35
CA ALA A 18 -15.57 9.96 -6.89
C ALA A 18 -15.79 9.69 -8.39
N GLN A 19 -17.03 9.91 -8.84
CA GLN A 19 -17.37 9.69 -10.24
C GLN A 19 -16.53 10.61 -11.15
N LYS A 20 -16.07 10.08 -12.29
CA LYS A 20 -15.20 10.77 -13.26
C LYS A 20 -13.80 11.17 -12.72
N GLN A 21 -13.43 10.77 -11.51
CA GLN A 21 -12.08 10.99 -10.99
C GLN A 21 -11.11 9.98 -11.59
N THR A 22 -10.07 10.49 -12.26
CA THR A 22 -8.94 9.68 -12.72
C THR A 22 -7.96 9.44 -11.58
N VAL A 23 -7.55 8.19 -11.37
CA VAL A 23 -6.51 7.83 -10.41
C VAL A 23 -5.15 7.87 -11.09
N ASN A 24 -4.42 8.95 -10.89
CA ASN A 24 -3.01 9.10 -11.24
C ASN A 24 -2.12 8.89 -10.00
N GLY A 25 -0.80 8.90 -10.17
CA GLY A 25 0.13 8.69 -9.05
C GLY A 25 -0.04 9.69 -7.89
N THR A 26 -0.31 10.97 -8.19
CA THR A 26 -0.51 12.00 -7.15
C THR A 26 -1.75 11.72 -6.32
N TYR A 27 -2.89 11.48 -6.99
CA TYR A 27 -4.15 11.13 -6.34
C TYR A 27 -3.98 9.83 -5.53
N TYR A 28 -3.39 8.81 -6.14
CA TYR A 28 -3.18 7.52 -5.51
C TYR A 28 -2.36 7.66 -4.21
N ARG A 29 -1.29 8.45 -4.24
CA ARG A 29 -0.49 8.73 -3.05
C ARG A 29 -1.27 9.50 -1.99
N SER A 30 -1.92 10.61 -2.33
CA SER A 30 -2.51 11.52 -1.33
C SER A 30 -3.88 11.08 -0.82
N GLU A 31 -4.74 10.62 -1.71
CA GLU A 31 -6.14 10.31 -1.42
C GLU A 31 -6.35 8.85 -1.08
N THR A 32 -5.48 7.96 -1.56
CA THR A 32 -5.58 6.52 -1.28
C THR A 32 -4.54 6.10 -0.25
N LEU A 33 -3.25 6.01 -0.60
CA LEU A 33 -2.22 5.46 0.29
C LEU A 33 -2.11 6.21 1.62
N LYS A 34 -1.99 7.54 1.62
CA LYS A 34 -1.84 8.31 2.86
C LYS A 34 -3.07 8.20 3.78
N LYS A 35 -4.28 8.13 3.22
CA LYS A 35 -5.53 8.16 4.00
C LYS A 35 -5.92 6.79 4.54
N THR A 36 -5.81 5.74 3.72
CA THR A 36 -6.36 4.42 4.08
C THR A 36 -5.29 3.38 4.37
N CYS A 37 -4.13 3.45 3.73
CA CYS A 37 -3.06 2.47 3.92
C CYS A 37 -2.37 2.67 5.28
N LEU A 38 -1.95 3.91 5.59
CA LEU A 38 -1.24 4.20 6.85
C LEU A 38 -2.06 3.91 8.10
N ASP A 39 -3.35 4.25 8.09
CA ASP A 39 -4.26 3.93 9.20
C ASP A 39 -4.28 2.42 9.45
N ALA A 40 -4.52 1.64 8.41
CA ALA A 40 -4.65 0.19 8.53
C ALA A 40 -3.36 -0.50 8.99
N ILE A 41 -2.20 -0.01 8.56
CA ILE A 41 -0.89 -0.51 8.99
C ILE A 41 -0.54 -0.09 10.42
N ALA A 42 -1.04 1.06 10.89
CA ALA A 42 -0.80 1.54 12.25
C ALA A 42 -1.62 0.82 13.32
N ARG A 43 -2.69 0.09 12.94
CA ARG A 43 -3.55 -0.67 13.87
C ARG A 43 -2.74 -1.73 14.60
N ARG A 44 -2.96 -1.87 15.92
CA ARG A 44 -2.24 -2.82 16.78
C ARG A 44 -3.12 -3.88 17.43
N SER A 45 -4.44 -3.70 17.43
CA SER A 45 -5.35 -4.66 18.08
C SER A 45 -5.32 -6.00 17.35
N LYS A 46 -5.22 -7.11 18.07
CA LYS A 46 -5.36 -8.46 17.47
C LYS A 46 -6.81 -8.94 17.41
N LYS A 47 -7.72 -8.25 18.10
CA LYS A 47 -9.14 -8.61 18.27
C LYS A 47 -10.03 -7.51 17.70
N GLY A 48 -11.31 -7.81 17.52
CA GLY A 48 -12.30 -6.89 16.95
C GLY A 48 -12.62 -7.22 15.49
N SER A 49 -13.33 -6.31 14.84
CA SER A 49 -13.76 -6.48 13.46
C SER A 49 -12.57 -6.47 12.47
N VAL A 50 -12.83 -6.91 11.25
CA VAL A 50 -11.83 -6.94 10.16
C VAL A 50 -11.35 -5.56 9.70
N ILE A 51 -11.89 -4.47 10.24
CA ILE A 51 -11.44 -3.10 9.96
C ILE A 51 -10.81 -2.43 11.17
N GLU A 52 -10.70 -3.12 12.30
CA GLU A 52 -10.11 -2.56 13.53
C GLU A 52 -8.81 -3.26 13.91
N ARG A 53 -8.70 -4.55 13.54
CA ARG A 53 -7.53 -5.36 13.87
C ARG A 53 -6.32 -5.07 12.98
N SER A 54 -5.14 -5.33 13.52
CA SER A 54 -3.83 -5.14 12.91
C SER A 54 -3.72 -5.89 11.58
N MET A 55 -3.11 -5.22 10.59
CA MET A 55 -2.73 -5.82 9.31
C MET A 55 -1.62 -6.86 9.46
N LEU A 56 -0.73 -6.63 10.43
CA LEU A 56 0.57 -7.28 10.52
C LEU A 56 0.84 -7.73 11.96
N GLU A 57 1.49 -8.87 12.13
CA GLU A 57 2.07 -9.21 13.45
C GLU A 57 3.36 -8.46 13.68
N ASN A 58 4.16 -8.38 12.62
CA ASN A 58 5.46 -7.75 12.62
C ASN A 58 5.58 -6.84 11.39
N MET A 59 5.91 -5.57 11.64
CA MET A 59 6.11 -4.57 10.59
C MET A 59 7.32 -4.89 9.70
N SER A 60 8.33 -5.62 10.21
CA SER A 60 9.53 -5.94 9.44
C SER A 60 9.30 -6.98 8.36
N GLU A 61 8.15 -7.65 8.35
CA GLU A 61 7.80 -8.73 7.41
C GLU A 61 6.72 -8.29 6.40
N PHE A 62 6.38 -7.01 6.37
CA PHE A 62 5.35 -6.51 5.48
C PHE A 62 5.84 -6.48 4.03
N LEU A 63 5.10 -7.17 3.16
CA LEU A 63 5.24 -7.08 1.71
C LEU A 63 4.00 -6.38 1.14
N PHE A 64 4.20 -5.23 0.50
CA PHE A 64 3.13 -4.50 -0.18
C PHE A 64 3.08 -4.88 -1.67
N MET A 65 2.05 -5.62 -2.06
CA MET A 65 1.87 -6.13 -3.43
C MET A 65 0.77 -5.36 -4.17
N GLN A 66 1.05 -5.00 -5.42
CA GLN A 66 0.13 -4.27 -6.31
C GLN A 66 0.32 -4.73 -7.76
N ASP A 67 -0.65 -4.42 -8.63
CA ASP A 67 -0.49 -4.62 -10.08
C ASP A 67 0.39 -3.52 -10.72
N GLY A 68 0.64 -3.65 -12.03
CA GLY A 68 1.46 -2.73 -12.81
C GLY A 68 0.75 -1.46 -13.31
N ALA A 69 -0.39 -1.06 -12.73
CA ALA A 69 -1.12 0.12 -13.20
C ALA A 69 -0.24 1.40 -13.15
N PRO A 70 -0.39 2.36 -14.08
CA PRO A 70 0.45 3.55 -14.14
C PRO A 70 0.49 4.37 -12.83
N ALA A 71 -0.61 4.38 -12.07
CA ALA A 71 -0.66 5.06 -10.78
C ALA A 71 0.20 4.37 -9.70
N HIS A 72 0.35 3.04 -9.76
CA HIS A 72 1.16 2.25 -8.85
C HIS A 72 2.65 2.36 -9.18
N THR A 73 2.99 2.37 -10.47
CA THR A 73 4.38 2.46 -10.95
C THR A 73 4.91 3.89 -11.06
N ALA A 74 4.07 4.91 -10.88
CA ALA A 74 4.49 6.31 -10.88
C ALA A 74 5.59 6.59 -9.83
N ASN A 75 6.56 7.44 -10.19
CA ASN A 75 7.69 7.79 -9.34
C ASN A 75 7.25 8.28 -7.94
N VAL A 76 6.24 9.16 -7.88
CA VAL A 76 5.70 9.68 -6.61
C VAL A 76 5.10 8.60 -5.71
N THR A 77 4.61 7.50 -6.30
CA THR A 77 4.07 6.35 -5.57
C THR A 77 5.20 5.45 -5.08
N GLN A 78 6.17 5.13 -5.96
CA GLN A 78 7.32 4.31 -5.62
C GLN A 78 8.19 4.96 -4.52
N GLN A 79 8.42 6.28 -4.61
CA GLN A 79 9.10 7.05 -3.55
C GLN A 79 8.34 6.99 -2.23
N TRP A 80 7.02 7.03 -2.26
CA TRP A 80 6.22 6.93 -1.04
C TRP A 80 6.39 5.55 -0.40
N CYS A 81 6.35 4.49 -1.19
CA CYS A 81 6.57 3.11 -0.74
C CYS A 81 8.00 2.88 -0.23
N SER A 82 9.00 3.61 -0.74
CA SER A 82 10.39 3.48 -0.30
C SER A 82 10.72 4.31 0.95
N VAL A 83 10.15 5.51 1.10
CA VAL A 83 10.49 6.46 2.19
C VAL A 83 9.68 6.21 3.45
N LYS A 84 8.40 5.85 3.34
CA LYS A 84 7.65 5.31 4.46
C LYS A 84 8.10 3.86 4.57
N SER A 85 8.98 3.57 5.53
CA SER A 85 9.48 2.23 5.86
C SER A 85 8.33 1.29 6.23
N LEU A 86 7.62 0.84 5.19
CA LEU A 86 6.73 -0.31 5.11
C LEU A 86 7.57 -1.57 4.87
N GLY A 87 8.74 -1.65 5.51
CA GLY A 87 9.55 -2.87 5.50
C GLY A 87 10.31 -3.18 4.21
N PHE A 88 10.82 -2.18 3.47
CA PHE A 88 11.90 -2.47 2.52
C PHE A 88 13.20 -2.78 3.28
N GLY A 89 13.31 -4.00 3.76
CA GLY A 89 14.58 -4.61 4.11
C GLY A 89 15.42 -4.72 2.84
N ARG A 90 16.52 -3.99 2.78
CA ARG A 90 17.61 -4.30 1.85
C ARG A 90 18.10 -5.72 2.14
N LYS A 91 17.65 -6.69 1.34
CA LYS A 91 18.41 -7.90 1.02
C LYS A 91 17.82 -8.55 -0.23
N GLY A 92 18.57 -8.49 -1.32
CA GLY A 92 18.19 -9.03 -2.63
C GLY A 92 18.44 -8.02 -3.74
N SER A 93 19.71 -7.73 -4.01
CA SER A 93 20.12 -7.16 -5.29
C SER A 93 19.71 -8.10 -6.42
N GLY A 94 18.60 -7.78 -7.08
CA GLY A 94 18.22 -8.30 -8.39
C GLY A 94 17.96 -7.12 -9.30
N GLN A 95 19.03 -6.45 -9.74
CA GLN A 95 18.96 -5.58 -10.91
C GLN A 95 18.49 -6.44 -12.07
N LEU A 96 17.30 -6.15 -12.61
CA LEU A 96 16.95 -6.54 -13.96
C LEU A 96 17.77 -5.64 -14.89
N THR A 97 18.94 -6.12 -15.31
CA THR A 97 19.68 -5.54 -16.44
C THR A 97 19.04 -6.00 -17.75
N PRO A 98 18.82 -5.11 -18.74
CA PRO A 98 18.30 -5.49 -20.05
C PRO A 98 19.34 -6.31 -20.85
N PRO A 99 18.89 -7.21 -21.74
CA PRO A 99 19.77 -8.10 -22.48
C PRO A 99 20.57 -7.31 -23.53
N THR A 100 21.85 -7.68 -23.69
CA THR A 100 22.66 -7.39 -24.88
C THR A 100 22.88 -8.71 -25.61
#